data_AF-A0A923DLH7-F1
#
_entry.id   AF-A0A923DLH7-F1
#
_cell.length_a   1.000
_cell.length_b   1.000
_cell.length_c   1.000
_cell.angle_alpha   90.00
_cell.angle_beta   90.00
_cell.angle_gamma   90.00
#
_symmetry.space_group_name_H-M   'P 1'
#
loop_
_entity.id
_entity.type
_entity.pdbx_description
1 polymer ?
#
loop_
_entity_poly.entity_id
_entity_poly.type
_entity_poly.pdbx_seq_one_letter_code
_entity_poly.pdbx_strand_id
1 'polypeptide(L)'
;FQLGWTGDNGDPDNFLAVLFDGMESPAVRTQWQSEAFHKLMEEGRTTTDQNKRAEIYKKAQQIMFDECPVIPIAHSVVVSPASKKVQNFKLHPTNSVRMKSVWMQ
;
A
#
# COMPACT_ATOMS: atom_id res chain seq x y z
N PHE A 1 -15.84 8.78 4.75
CA PHE A 1 -14.76 8.62 5.75
C PHE A 1 -13.44 9.07 5.11
N GLN A 2 -12.40 9.35 5.89
CA GLN A 2 -11.06 9.61 5.38
C GLN A 2 -10.11 8.59 6.01
N LEU A 3 -9.27 7.97 5.18
CA LEU A 3 -8.32 6.94 5.58
C LEU A 3 -6.96 7.20 4.93
N GLY A 4 -5.94 6.50 5.42
CA GLY A 4 -4.60 6.49 4.84
C GLY A 4 -3.98 5.10 5.01
N TRP A 5 -2.85 4.88 4.34
CA TRP A 5 -2.14 3.61 4.37
C TRP A 5 -0.63 3.81 4.32
N THR A 6 0.10 2.87 4.90
CA THR A 6 1.55 2.72 4.73
C THR A 6 1.78 1.28 4.32
N GLY A 7 2.58 1.05 3.26
CA GLY A 7 2.79 -0.29 2.74
C GLY A 7 3.50 -1.19 3.74
N ASP A 8 3.04 -2.44 3.86
CA ASP A 8 3.53 -3.38 4.87
C ASP A 8 4.71 -4.24 4.37
N ASN A 9 4.70 -4.58 3.08
CA ASN A 9 5.63 -5.55 2.49
C ASN A 9 6.33 -5.05 1.21
N GLY A 10 5.98 -3.84 0.73
CA GLY A 10 6.52 -3.26 -0.51
C GLY A 10 5.93 -3.84 -1.80
N ASP A 11 4.90 -4.68 -1.71
CA ASP A 11 4.21 -5.24 -2.87
C ASP A 11 2.94 -4.42 -3.23
N PRO A 12 2.69 -4.11 -4.52
CA PRO A 12 1.47 -3.41 -4.93
C PRO A 12 0.16 -4.08 -4.49
N ASP A 13 0.13 -5.42 -4.34
CA ASP A 13 -1.04 -6.16 -3.86
C ASP A 13 -1.50 -5.66 -2.47
N ASN A 14 -0.55 -5.32 -1.59
CA ASN A 14 -0.86 -4.81 -0.24
C ASN A 14 -1.56 -3.44 -0.25
N PHE A 15 -1.43 -2.66 -1.33
CA PHE A 15 -2.20 -1.43 -1.51
C PHE A 15 -3.51 -1.71 -2.24
N LEU A 16 -3.44 -2.37 -3.40
CA LEU A 16 -4.56 -2.44 -4.32
C LEU A 16 -5.65 -3.40 -3.84
N ALA A 17 -5.30 -4.63 -3.50
CA ALA A 17 -6.28 -5.63 -3.10
C ALA A 17 -6.82 -5.34 -1.69
N VAL A 18 -5.93 -5.13 -0.72
CA VAL A 18 -6.29 -4.95 0.71
C VAL A 18 -7.21 -3.74 0.92
N LEU A 19 -7.03 -2.65 0.17
CA LEU A 19 -7.77 -1.41 0.39
C LEU A 19 -8.97 -1.23 -0.53
N PHE A 20 -8.98 -1.86 -1.70
CA PHE A 20 -9.93 -1.51 -2.76
C PHE A 20 -10.66 -2.70 -3.38
N ASP A 21 -10.19 -3.94 -3.21
CA ASP A 21 -10.90 -5.10 -3.73
C ASP A 21 -12.05 -5.52 -2.80
N GLY A 22 -13.21 -4.87 -2.95
CA GLY A 22 -14.41 -5.20 -2.18
C GLY A 22 -15.06 -6.54 -2.53
N MET A 23 -14.58 -7.24 -3.56
CA MET A 23 -15.00 -8.62 -3.85
C MET A 23 -14.19 -9.64 -3.05
N GLU A 24 -12.93 -9.33 -2.73
CA GLU A 24 -12.07 -10.17 -1.88
C GLU A 24 -12.55 -10.22 -0.42
N SER A 25 -13.03 -9.09 0.12
CA SER A 25 -13.48 -9.04 1.52
C SER A 25 -14.53 -7.96 1.80
N PRO A 26 -15.58 -8.27 2.58
CA PRO A 26 -16.55 -7.26 3.04
C PRO A 26 -15.93 -6.26 4.04
N ALA A 27 -14.72 -6.52 4.55
CA ALA A 27 -14.00 -5.60 5.44
C ALA A 27 -13.41 -4.38 4.69
N VAL A 28 -13.30 -4.45 3.35
CA VAL A 28 -12.81 -3.36 2.53
C VAL A 28 -13.75 -2.16 2.64
N ARG A 29 -13.20 -1.03 3.10
CA ARG A 29 -14.01 0.12 3.53
C ARG A 29 -14.75 0.84 2.41
N THR A 30 -14.21 0.82 1.19
CA THR A 30 -14.86 1.44 0.03
C THR A 30 -16.16 0.74 -0.34
N GLN A 31 -16.31 -0.56 -0.01
CA GLN A 31 -17.40 -1.42 -0.46
C GLN A 31 -17.57 -1.43 -2.00
N TRP A 32 -16.58 -0.93 -2.73
CA TRP A 32 -16.59 -0.88 -4.18
C TRP A 32 -16.32 -2.27 -4.73
N GLN A 33 -17.15 -2.71 -5.65
CA GLN A 33 -17.06 -4.02 -6.29
C GLN A 33 -16.90 -3.81 -7.80
N SER A 34 -15.79 -4.31 -8.35
CA SER A 34 -15.51 -4.29 -9.79
C SER A 34 -14.91 -5.63 -10.19
N GLU A 35 -15.64 -6.41 -10.99
CA GLU A 35 -15.18 -7.74 -11.43
C GLU A 35 -13.89 -7.66 -12.26
N ALA A 36 -13.73 -6.59 -13.05
CA ALA A 36 -12.55 -6.38 -13.86
C ALA A 36 -11.33 -6.08 -12.98
N PHE A 37 -11.51 -5.27 -11.93
CA PHE A 37 -10.45 -5.00 -10.97
C PHE A 37 -10.07 -6.26 -10.18
N HIS A 38 -11.05 -7.01 -9.67
CA HIS A 38 -10.83 -8.24 -8.91
C HIS A 38 -10.01 -9.27 -9.71
N LYS A 39 -10.38 -9.51 -10.98
CA LYS A 39 -9.63 -10.43 -11.87
C LYS A 39 -8.16 -10.02 -12.03
N LEU A 40 -7.88 -8.72 -12.13
CA LEU A 40 -6.51 -8.23 -12.23
C LEU A 40 -5.74 -8.39 -10.90
N MET A 41 -6.41 -8.31 -9.75
CA MET A 41 -5.78 -8.60 -8.46
C MET A 41 -5.38 -10.08 -8.35
N GLU A 42 -6.29 -10.99 -8.73
CA GLU A 42 -5.99 -12.43 -8.76
C GLU A 42 -4.84 -12.78 -9.72
N GLU A 43 -4.85 -12.19 -10.93
CA GLU A 43 -3.79 -12.38 -11.93
C GLU A 43 -2.45 -11.80 -11.44
N GLY A 44 -2.47 -10.60 -10.86
CA GLY A 44 -1.28 -9.93 -10.35
C GLY A 44 -0.60 -10.73 -9.23
N ARG A 45 -1.40 -11.26 -8.30
CA ARG A 45 -0.91 -12.05 -7.15
C ARG A 45 -0.23 -13.36 -7.57
N THR A 46 -0.68 -13.97 -8.67
CA THR A 46 -0.16 -15.25 -9.18
C THR A 46 0.95 -15.09 -10.22
N THR A 47 1.15 -13.88 -10.76
CA THR A 47 2.19 -13.59 -11.76
C THR A 47 3.55 -13.35 -11.11
N THR A 48 4.56 -14.11 -11.52
CA THR A 48 5.94 -13.98 -11.00
C THR A 48 6.83 -13.03 -11.79
N ASP A 49 6.57 -12.87 -13.09
CA ASP A 49 7.29 -11.94 -13.96
C ASP A 49 6.95 -10.49 -13.58
N GLN A 50 7.97 -9.73 -13.15
CA GLN A 50 7.78 -8.39 -12.61
C GLN A 50 7.24 -7.40 -13.64
N ASN A 51 7.64 -7.51 -14.90
CA ASN A 51 7.20 -6.60 -15.95
C ASN A 51 5.72 -6.84 -16.28
N LYS A 52 5.32 -8.11 -16.44
CA LYS A 52 3.91 -8.47 -16.63
C LYS A 52 3.07 -8.04 -15.45
N ARG A 53 3.55 -8.26 -14.23
CA ARG A 53 2.86 -7.86 -13.01
C ARG A 53 2.69 -6.35 -12.89
N ALA A 54 3.69 -5.58 -13.30
CA ALA A 54 3.59 -4.12 -13.36
C ALA A 54 2.51 -3.67 -14.36
N GLU A 55 2.41 -4.29 -15.55
CA GLU A 55 1.38 -3.97 -16.52
C GLU A 55 -0.03 -4.33 -16.03
N ILE A 56 -0.19 -5.45 -15.31
CA ILE A 56 -1.46 -5.81 -14.66
C ILE A 56 -1.88 -4.73 -13.66
N TYR A 57 -1.00 -4.33 -12.75
CA TYR A 57 -1.32 -3.33 -11.74
C TYR A 57 -1.54 -1.92 -12.32
N LYS A 58 -0.89 -1.56 -13.44
CA LYS A 58 -1.20 -0.32 -14.17
C LYS A 58 -2.63 -0.33 -14.71
N LYS A 59 -3.09 -1.44 -15.29
CA LYS A 59 -4.49 -1.56 -15.75
C LYS A 59 -5.47 -1.46 -14.58
N ALA A 60 -5.16 -2.07 -13.45
CA ALA A 60 -5.99 -1.97 -12.25
C ALA A 60 -6.10 -0.53 -11.73
N GLN A 61 -4.99 0.22 -11.72
CA GLN A 61 -4.99 1.64 -11.37
C GLN A 61 -5.80 2.49 -12.36
N GLN A 62 -5.80 2.16 -13.65
CA GLN A 62 -6.63 2.84 -14.65
C GLN A 62 -8.13 2.64 -14.36
N ILE A 63 -8.55 1.41 -14.04
CA ILE A 63 -9.94 1.14 -13.65
C ILE A 63 -10.32 1.97 -12.40
N MET A 64 -9.46 2.00 -11.39
CA MET A 64 -9.69 2.84 -10.22
C MET A 64 -9.80 4.33 -10.55
N PHE A 65 -8.99 4.82 -11.50
CA PHE A 65 -9.08 6.22 -11.93
C PHE A 65 -10.41 6.51 -12.63
N ASP A 66 -10.84 5.62 -13.53
CA ASP A 66 -12.05 5.78 -14.33
C ASP A 66 -13.33 5.64 -13.48
N GLU A 67 -13.36 4.70 -12.54
CA GLU A 67 -14.52 4.44 -11.68
C GLU A 67 -14.54 5.29 -10.39
N CYS A 68 -13.41 5.92 -10.04
CA CYS A 68 -13.24 6.81 -8.89
C CYS A 68 -13.83 6.28 -7.55
N PRO A 69 -13.50 5.05 -7.10
CA PRO A 69 -13.99 4.53 -5.82
C PRO A 69 -13.35 5.21 -4.61
N VAL A 70 -12.24 5.94 -4.84
CA VAL A 70 -11.50 6.73 -3.86
C VAL A 70 -10.93 7.97 -4.54
N ILE A 71 -10.74 9.05 -3.78
CA ILE A 71 -10.05 10.25 -4.24
C ILE A 71 -8.67 10.29 -3.56
N PRO A 72 -7.56 10.02 -4.27
CA PRO A 72 -6.22 10.15 -3.71
C PRO A 72 -5.91 11.62 -3.41
N ILE A 73 -5.52 11.92 -2.17
CA ILE A 73 -5.25 13.30 -1.74
C ILE A 73 -3.74 13.62 -1.83
N ALA A 74 -2.90 12.77 -1.23
CA ALA A 74 -1.46 13.02 -1.14
C ALA A 74 -0.66 11.76 -0.78
N HIS A 75 0.65 11.80 -1.06
CA HIS A 75 1.66 10.95 -0.45
C HIS A 75 2.54 11.81 0.48
N SER A 76 2.62 11.45 1.75
CA SER A 76 3.30 12.28 2.76
C SER A 76 4.80 11.97 2.87
N VAL A 77 5.58 12.99 3.24
CA VAL A 77 6.97 12.82 3.68
C VAL A 77 6.96 12.47 5.16
N VAL A 78 7.59 11.35 5.52
CA VAL A 78 7.72 10.92 6.91
C VAL A 78 8.93 11.59 7.55
N VAL A 79 8.70 12.33 8.65
CA VAL A 79 9.74 12.98 9.44
C VAL A 79 9.66 12.47 10.87
N SER A 80 10.77 11.97 11.41
CA SER A 80 10.86 11.49 12.80
C SER A 80 12.01 12.19 13.52
N PRO A 81 11.73 13.26 14.29
CA PRO A 81 12.75 13.95 15.06
C PRO A 81 13.21 13.07 16.23
N ALA A 82 14.52 13.03 16.46
CA ALA A 82 15.13 12.32 17.58
C ALA A 82 16.15 13.22 18.29
N SER A 83 16.35 12.97 19.59
CA SER A 83 17.43 13.62 20.35
C SER A 83 18.79 13.29 19.74
N LYS A 84 19.73 14.23 19.76
CA LYS A 84 21.13 14.00 19.32
C LYS A 84 21.82 12.86 20.08
N LYS A 85 21.29 12.50 21.25
CA LYS A 85 21.76 11.37 22.06
C LYS A 85 21.36 10.02 21.49
N VAL A 86 20.30 9.95 20.68
CA VAL A 86 19.81 8.70 20.09
C VAL A 86 20.71 8.31 18.93
N GLN A 87 21.32 7.13 19.04
CA GLN A 87 22.21 6.57 18.04
C GLN A 87 21.56 5.38 17.35
N ASN A 88 21.85 5.23 16.06
CA ASN A 88 21.44 4.11 15.22
C ASN A 88 19.91 3.89 15.07
N PHE A 89 19.10 4.91 15.37
CA PHE A 89 17.69 4.92 14.96
C PHE A 89 17.60 5.11 13.43
N LYS A 90 16.77 4.30 12.79
CA LYS A 90 16.53 4.33 11.34
C LYS A 90 15.04 4.33 11.05
N LEU A 91 14.60 5.27 10.22
CA LEU A 91 13.27 5.24 9.64
C LEU A 91 13.13 3.99 8.77
N HIS A 92 12.05 3.24 8.98
CA HIS A 92 11.71 2.10 8.14
C HIS A 92 10.63 2.51 7.13
N PRO A 93 10.70 2.10 5.84
CA PRO A 93 9.71 2.47 4.83
C PRO A 93 8.26 2.08 5.17
N THR A 94 8.08 1.01 5.94
CA THR A 94 6.77 0.54 6.45
C THR A 94 6.33 1.26 7.73
N ASN A 95 7.05 2.32 8.13
CA ASN A 95 6.91 3.04 9.39
C ASN A 95 7.06 2.19 10.67
N SER A 96 7.54 0.94 10.56
CA SER A 96 7.80 0.09 11.72
C SER A 96 8.94 0.64 12.57
N VAL A 97 8.71 0.75 13.87
CA VAL A 97 9.71 1.24 14.83
C VAL A 97 10.59 0.08 15.31
N ARG A 98 11.85 0.05 14.86
CA ARG A 98 12.83 -0.98 15.24
C ARG A 98 13.83 -0.42 16.24
N MET A 99 13.68 -0.79 17.51
CA MET A 99 14.53 -0.29 18.61
C MET A 99 15.68 -1.21 18.99
N LYS A 100 15.76 -2.44 18.45
CA LYS A 100 16.71 -3.47 18.88
C LYS A 100 18.19 -3.02 18.89
N SER A 101 18.57 -2.16 17.94
CA SER A 101 19.95 -1.68 17.79
C SER A 101 20.12 -0.20 18.15
N VAL A 102 19.08 0.41 18.73
CA VAL A 102 19.06 1.82 19.11
C VAL A 102 19.60 1.96 20.53
N TRP A 103 20.44 2.97 20.75
CA TRP A 103 21.04 3.24 22.07
C TRP A 103 21.18 4.75 22.29
N MET A 104 21.53 5.15 23.52
CA MET A 104 21.70 6.55 23.90
C MET A 104 23.11 6.84 24.41
N GLN A 105 23.67 7.97 23.99
CA GLN A 105 24.94 8.52 24.49
C GLN A 105 24.71 9.64 25.51
#